data_AF-A0A1E7G3B9-F1
#
_entry.id   AF-A0A1E7G3B9-F1
#
_cell.length_a   1.000
_cell.length_b   1.000
_cell.length_c   1.000
_cell.angle_alpha   90.00
_cell.angle_beta   90.00
_cell.angle_gamma   90.00
#
_symmetry.space_group_name_H-M   'P 1'
#
loop_
_entity.id
_entity.type
_entity.pdbx_description
1 polymer ?
#
loop_
_entity_poly.entity_id
_entity_poly.type
_entity_poly.pdbx_seq_one_letter_code
_entity_poly.pdbx_strand_id
1 'polypeptide(L)'
;MFDGTSWLFKILYFLTAMAPAYFLFIFTQVKLGVLSSIGLLLIISLCTIPLKIMIEKSADEGVKTPEYEVPKIKTKNGEIPSFLLGVILPSVIGGADNFIMNLIIFIALQLCLFILMIKSSSILPNVLLILMGLNIFEMEDGKYIFSSRKKLVEIDETTISITRLGDSNTCNTYVRKKE
;
A
#
# COMPACT_ATOMS: atom_id res chain seq x y z
N MET A 1 2.61 -10.38 -5.24
CA MET A 1 3.49 -9.18 -5.41
C MET A 1 4.59 -9.10 -4.34
N PHE A 2 4.24 -9.25 -3.05
CA PHE A 2 5.16 -9.18 -1.90
C PHE A 2 5.69 -10.57 -1.53
N ASP A 3 6.08 -11.35 -2.53
CA ASP A 3 6.61 -12.69 -2.28
C ASP A 3 7.96 -12.60 -1.58
N GLY A 4 8.20 -13.46 -0.61
CA GLY A 4 9.42 -13.40 0.21
C GLY A 4 9.48 -12.24 1.21
N THR A 5 8.47 -11.38 1.34
CA THR A 5 8.37 -10.45 2.49
C THR A 5 7.76 -11.15 3.70
N SER A 6 8.04 -10.64 4.90
CA SER A 6 7.43 -11.16 6.13
C SER A 6 5.91 -11.02 6.16
N TRP A 7 5.24 -11.85 6.96
CA TRP A 7 3.79 -11.76 7.16
C TRP A 7 3.37 -10.41 7.78
N LEU A 8 4.18 -9.90 8.71
CA LEU A 8 3.98 -8.59 9.32
C LEU A 8 3.98 -7.47 8.28
N PHE A 9 4.88 -7.52 7.30
CA PHE A 9 4.90 -6.55 6.20
C PHE A 9 3.55 -6.50 5.47
N LYS A 10 3.02 -7.67 5.11
CA LYS A 10 1.76 -7.81 4.36
C LYS A 10 0.58 -7.26 5.17
N ILE A 11 0.53 -7.54 6.47
CA ILE A 11 -0.48 -7.00 7.38
C ILE A 11 -0.38 -5.47 7.46
N LEU A 12 0.80 -4.93 7.75
CA LEU A 12 0.99 -3.48 7.90
C LEU A 12 0.67 -2.75 6.60
N TYR A 13 1.08 -3.30 5.46
CA TYR A 13 0.75 -2.76 4.15
C TYR A 13 -0.76 -2.72 3.91
N PHE A 14 -1.46 -3.82 4.21
CA PHE A 14 -2.91 -3.87 4.07
C PHE A 14 -3.62 -2.86 4.98
N LEU A 15 -3.27 -2.86 6.26
CA LEU A 15 -3.88 -1.98 7.26
C LEU A 15 -3.72 -0.50 6.88
N THR A 16 -2.56 -0.11 6.38
CA THR A 16 -2.30 1.28 5.99
C THR A 16 -2.95 1.64 4.66
N ALA A 17 -3.01 0.72 3.69
CA ALA A 17 -3.70 0.94 2.42
C ALA A 17 -5.24 1.05 2.60
N MET A 18 -5.81 0.23 3.49
CA MET A 18 -7.25 0.22 3.80
C MET A 18 -7.66 1.19 4.90
N ALA A 19 -6.73 2.00 5.42
CA ALA A 19 -7.02 3.01 6.44
C ALA A 19 -8.22 3.93 6.10
N PRO A 20 -8.40 4.37 4.84
CA PRO A 20 -9.59 5.14 4.46
C PRO A 20 -10.91 4.38 4.69
N ALA A 21 -10.94 3.05 4.46
CA ALA A 21 -12.13 2.24 4.71
C ALA A 21 -12.46 2.17 6.20
N TYR A 22 -11.46 1.95 7.05
CA TYR A 22 -11.66 1.90 8.51
C TYR A 22 -12.21 3.22 9.04
N PHE A 23 -11.66 4.34 8.56
CA PHE A 23 -12.15 5.66 8.92
C PHE A 23 -13.61 5.87 8.51
N LEU A 24 -13.95 5.59 7.24
CA LEU A 24 -15.30 5.77 6.74
C LEU A 24 -16.30 4.83 7.44
N PHE A 25 -15.92 3.59 7.73
CA PHE A 25 -16.78 2.65 8.44
C PHE A 25 -17.12 3.15 9.83
N ILE A 26 -16.15 3.65 10.58
CA ILE A 26 -16.38 4.17 11.93
C ILE A 26 -17.22 5.44 11.91
N PHE A 27 -16.87 6.35 11.00
CA PHE A 27 -17.58 7.62 10.83
C PHE A 27 -19.06 7.41 10.48
N THR A 28 -19.36 6.43 9.62
CA THR A 28 -20.73 6.18 9.15
C THR A 28 -21.54 5.27 10.07
N GLN A 29 -20.94 4.21 10.62
CA GLN A 29 -21.68 3.13 11.31
C GLN A 29 -21.67 3.27 12.84
N VAL A 30 -20.55 3.68 13.44
CA VAL A 30 -20.42 3.65 14.91
C VAL A 30 -20.99 4.93 15.54
N LYS A 31 -21.18 6.00 14.75
CA LYS A 31 -21.53 7.36 15.24
C LYS A 31 -20.64 7.80 16.41
N LEU A 32 -19.41 7.27 16.46
CA LEU A 32 -18.40 7.70 17.42
C LEU A 32 -18.15 9.19 17.17
N GLY A 33 -18.08 9.96 18.27
CA GLY A 33 -17.71 11.36 18.18
C GLY A 33 -16.43 11.53 17.37
N VAL A 34 -16.31 12.66 16.66
CA VAL A 34 -15.20 12.96 15.73
C VAL A 34 -13.83 12.67 16.36
N LEU A 35 -13.66 12.95 17.66
CA LEU A 35 -12.44 12.67 18.43
C LEU A 35 -12.00 11.21 18.41
N SER A 36 -12.92 10.25 18.56
CA SER A 36 -12.57 8.82 18.59
C SER A 36 -12.20 8.30 17.19
N SER A 37 -12.85 8.83 16.15
CA SER A 37 -12.52 8.53 14.75
C SER A 37 -11.12 9.04 14.39
N ILE A 38 -10.77 10.24 14.85
CA ILE A 38 -9.42 10.81 14.72
C ILE A 38 -8.41 9.96 15.50
N GLY A 39 -8.74 9.53 16.72
CA GLY A 39 -7.87 8.69 17.54
C GLY A 39 -7.46 7.39 16.82
N LEU A 40 -8.41 6.69 16.21
CA LEU A 40 -8.08 5.47 15.46
C LEU A 40 -7.28 5.76 14.19
N LEU A 41 -7.61 6.83 13.46
CA LEU A 41 -6.80 7.26 12.31
C LEU A 41 -5.35 7.51 12.70
N LEU A 42 -5.11 8.14 13.85
CA LEU A 42 -3.76 8.35 14.38
C LEU A 42 -3.08 7.02 14.69
N ILE A 43 -3.78 6.06 15.31
CA ILE A 43 -3.22 4.72 15.58
C ILE A 43 -2.83 4.01 14.29
N ILE A 44 -3.69 4.01 13.27
CA ILE A 44 -3.39 3.38 11.97
C ILE A 44 -2.24 4.14 11.26
N SER A 45 -2.20 5.46 11.40
CA SER A 45 -1.10 6.27 10.85
C SER A 45 0.24 5.90 11.50
N LEU A 46 0.26 5.61 12.81
CA LEU A 46 1.46 5.11 13.50
C LEU A 46 1.95 3.78 12.92
N CYS A 47 1.06 2.90 12.44
CA CYS A 47 1.45 1.65 11.75
C CYS A 47 2.15 1.89 10.41
N THR A 48 2.04 3.09 9.82
CA THR A 48 2.73 3.44 8.58
C THR A 48 4.24 3.64 8.80
N ILE A 49 4.64 4.05 10.00
CA ILE A 49 6.06 4.23 10.37
C ILE A 49 6.86 2.92 10.29
N PRO A 50 6.49 1.82 11.00
CA PRO A 50 7.23 0.57 10.90
C PRO A 50 7.18 -0.01 9.48
N LEU A 51 6.08 0.16 8.75
CA LEU A 51 6.01 -0.25 7.34
C LEU A 51 7.06 0.47 6.49
N LYS A 52 7.14 1.81 6.61
CA LYS A 52 8.14 2.60 5.90
C LYS A 52 9.55 2.17 6.26
N ILE A 53 9.84 1.96 7.54
CA ILE A 53 11.15 1.47 8.00
C ILE A 53 11.49 0.12 7.36
N MET A 54 10.53 -0.82 7.27
CA MET A 54 10.75 -2.11 6.63
C MET A 54 11.06 -1.97 5.13
N ILE A 55 10.37 -1.06 4.43
CA ILE A 55 10.65 -0.77 3.02
C ILE A 55 12.05 -0.17 2.87
N GLU A 56 12.40 0.83 3.66
CA GLU A 56 13.72 1.48 3.58
C GLU A 56 14.85 0.51 3.96
N LYS A 57 14.66 -0.32 4.98
CA LYS A 57 15.61 -1.38 5.37
C LYS A 57 15.85 -2.38 4.24
N SER A 58 14.81 -2.76 3.49
CA SER A 58 14.97 -3.65 2.34
C SER A 58 15.81 -3.02 1.22
N ALA A 59 15.87 -1.69 1.13
CA ALA A 59 16.72 -1.00 0.16
C ALA A 59 18.22 -1.24 0.44
N ASP A 60 18.58 -1.40 1.71
CA ASP A 60 19.96 -1.59 2.17
C ASP A 60 20.39 -3.07 2.15
N GLU A 61 19.51 -3.96 2.58
CA GLU A 61 19.82 -5.38 2.83
C GLU A 61 19.39 -6.34 1.70
N GLY A 62 18.45 -5.94 0.84
CA GLY A 62 17.88 -6.82 -0.17
C GLY A 62 18.78 -7.10 -1.38
N VAL A 63 18.29 -7.94 -2.30
CA VAL A 63 18.98 -8.29 -3.53
C VAL A 63 19.02 -7.10 -4.50
N LYS A 64 20.22 -6.56 -4.73
CA LYS A 64 20.44 -5.38 -5.59
C LYS A 64 20.44 -5.74 -7.07
N THR A 65 19.84 -4.86 -7.86
CA THR A 65 19.88 -4.83 -9.32
C THR A 65 20.42 -3.47 -9.74
N PRO A 66 21.74 -3.34 -9.95
CA PRO A 66 22.40 -2.03 -10.08
C PRO A 66 22.08 -1.30 -11.39
N GLU A 67 21.78 -2.04 -12.45
CA GLU A 67 21.58 -1.52 -13.82
C GLU A 67 20.18 -1.89 -14.32
N TYR A 68 19.14 -1.48 -13.60
CA TYR A 68 17.78 -1.63 -14.11
C TYR A 68 17.49 -0.55 -15.15
N GLU A 69 17.41 -0.93 -16.42
CA GLU A 69 16.89 -0.09 -17.49
C GLU A 69 15.44 0.29 -17.18
N VAL A 70 15.15 1.58 -17.07
CA VAL A 70 13.83 2.04 -16.66
C VAL A 70 12.92 2.07 -17.90
N PRO A 71 11.93 1.17 -18.01
CA PRO A 71 10.93 1.27 -19.05
C PRO A 71 10.02 2.46 -18.76
N LYS A 72 9.07 2.71 -19.65
CA LYS A 72 8.08 3.75 -19.43
C LYS A 72 7.27 3.48 -18.16
N ILE A 73 7.05 4.55 -17.38
CA ILE A 73 6.23 4.52 -16.18
C ILE A 73 4.77 4.42 -16.62
N LYS A 74 4.11 3.33 -16.24
CA LYS A 74 2.69 3.08 -16.54
C LYS A 74 1.79 3.90 -15.62
N THR A 75 2.00 3.83 -14.31
CA THR A 75 1.26 4.63 -13.31
C THR A 75 2.16 5.08 -12.17
N LYS A 76 1.79 6.19 -11.53
CA LYS A 76 2.37 6.65 -10.26
C LYS A 76 1.29 6.62 -9.19
N ASN A 77 1.57 5.94 -8.09
CA ASN A 77 0.70 5.75 -6.93
C ASN A 77 -0.61 5.01 -7.23
N GLY A 78 -0.68 4.31 -8.37
CA GLY A 78 -1.88 3.69 -8.88
C GLY A 78 -3.04 4.68 -9.09
N GLU A 79 -4.23 4.15 -9.34
CA GLU A 79 -5.43 4.95 -9.54
C GLU A 79 -6.17 5.18 -8.21
N ILE A 80 -5.69 6.13 -7.40
CA ILE A 80 -6.28 6.45 -6.08
C ILE A 80 -7.80 6.69 -6.19
N PRO A 81 -8.33 7.51 -7.13
CA PRO A 81 -9.77 7.72 -7.22
C PRO A 81 -10.53 6.42 -7.49
N SER A 82 -10.06 5.60 -8.44
CA SER A 82 -10.64 4.30 -8.78
C SER A 82 -10.63 3.35 -7.58
N PHE A 83 -9.55 3.34 -6.79
CA PHE A 83 -9.45 2.54 -5.58
C PHE A 83 -10.42 3.02 -4.48
N LEU A 84 -10.51 4.33 -4.26
CA LEU A 84 -11.43 4.91 -3.27
C LEU A 84 -12.90 4.62 -3.62
N LEU A 85 -13.28 4.80 -4.88
CA LEU A 85 -14.66 4.64 -5.33
C LEU A 85 -15.05 3.18 -5.60
N GLY A 86 -14.14 2.38 -6.14
CA GLY A 86 -14.40 1.01 -6.58
C GLY A 86 -14.14 -0.05 -5.52
N VAL A 87 -13.27 0.21 -4.53
CA VAL A 87 -12.90 -0.75 -3.48
C VAL A 87 -13.30 -0.25 -2.10
N ILE A 88 -12.84 0.94 -1.73
CA ILE A 88 -13.03 1.46 -0.36
C ILE A 88 -14.51 1.72 -0.09
N LEU A 89 -15.18 2.54 -0.91
CA LEU A 89 -16.57 2.93 -0.66
C LEU A 89 -17.53 1.72 -0.61
N PRO A 90 -17.51 0.77 -1.56
CA PRO A 90 -18.37 -0.42 -1.50
C PRO A 90 -18.06 -1.33 -0.31
N SER A 91 -16.79 -1.38 0.13
CA SER A 91 -16.42 -2.18 1.31
C SER A 91 -17.00 -1.64 2.62
N VAL A 92 -17.44 -0.37 2.64
CA VAL A 92 -17.89 0.34 3.85
C VAL A 92 -19.42 0.47 3.91
N ILE A 93 -20.10 0.55 2.77
CA ILE A 93 -21.55 0.72 2.72
C ILE A 93 -22.22 -0.48 3.38
N GLY A 94 -22.82 -0.24 4.55
CA GLY A 94 -23.60 -1.22 5.28
C GLY A 94 -24.87 -1.56 4.50
N GLY A 95 -25.07 -2.85 4.21
CA GLY A 95 -26.29 -3.36 3.58
C GLY A 95 -27.35 -3.84 4.57
N ALA A 96 -27.07 -3.79 5.88
CA ALA A 96 -27.95 -4.29 6.92
C ALA A 96 -28.36 -3.17 7.89
N ASP A 97 -29.57 -3.30 8.45
CA ASP A 97 -30.10 -2.35 9.44
C ASP A 97 -29.41 -2.46 10.81
N ASN A 98 -28.69 -3.56 11.06
CA ASN A 98 -28.01 -3.83 12.33
C ASN A 98 -26.51 -3.56 12.22
N PHE A 99 -26.01 -2.72 13.13
CA PHE A 99 -24.58 -2.44 13.29
C PHE A 99 -23.71 -3.70 13.36
N ILE A 100 -24.13 -4.71 14.13
CA ILE A 100 -23.37 -5.96 14.30
C ILE A 100 -23.26 -6.71 12.96
N MET A 101 -24.33 -6.74 12.17
CA MET A 101 -24.30 -7.35 10.85
C MET A 101 -23.39 -6.56 9.89
N ASN A 102 -23.47 -5.22 9.88
CA ASN A 102 -22.56 -4.38 9.09
C ASN A 102 -21.10 -4.60 9.49
N LEU A 103 -20.80 -4.77 10.78
CA LEU A 103 -19.46 -5.07 11.27
C LEU A 103 -18.97 -6.44 10.80
N ILE A 104 -19.80 -7.48 10.86
CA ILE A 104 -19.46 -8.82 10.37
C ILE A 104 -19.18 -8.79 8.87
N ILE A 105 -20.06 -8.15 8.08
CA ILE A 105 -19.89 -8.01 6.63
C ILE A 105 -18.61 -7.24 6.32
N PHE A 106 -18.36 -6.15 7.04
CA PHE A 106 -17.14 -5.36 6.88
C PHE A 106 -15.90 -6.21 7.11
N ILE A 107 -15.80 -6.91 8.26
CA ILE A 107 -14.66 -7.77 8.59
C ILE A 107 -14.48 -8.86 7.53
N ALA A 108 -15.56 -9.50 7.08
CA ALA A 108 -15.49 -10.52 6.04
C ALA A 108 -14.93 -9.95 4.72
N LEU A 109 -15.41 -8.78 4.28
CA LEU A 109 -14.89 -8.10 3.09
C LEU A 109 -13.42 -7.71 3.24
N GLN A 110 -13.01 -7.20 4.40
CA GLN A 110 -11.60 -6.87 4.66
C GLN A 110 -10.72 -8.12 4.58
N LEU A 111 -11.16 -9.27 5.10
CA LEU A 111 -10.44 -10.53 4.98
C LEU A 111 -10.34 -11.00 3.52
N CYS A 112 -11.42 -10.89 2.74
CA CYS A 112 -11.39 -11.19 1.31
C CYS A 112 -10.39 -10.30 0.56
N LEU A 113 -10.43 -8.99 0.81
CA LEU A 113 -9.50 -8.02 0.19
C LEU A 113 -8.05 -8.28 0.59
N PHE A 114 -7.79 -8.70 1.83
CA PHE A 114 -6.46 -9.08 2.28
C PHE A 114 -5.94 -10.31 1.55
N ILE A 115 -6.76 -11.35 1.42
CA ILE A 115 -6.41 -12.57 0.66
C ILE A 115 -6.13 -12.23 -0.81
N LEU A 116 -6.97 -11.39 -1.41
CA LEU A 116 -6.79 -10.93 -2.78
C LEU A 116 -5.48 -10.16 -2.92
N MET A 117 -5.17 -9.23 -2.01
CA MET A 117 -3.90 -8.48 -2.02
C MET A 117 -2.69 -9.41 -1.99
N ILE A 118 -2.68 -10.42 -1.10
CA ILE A 118 -1.54 -11.35 -1.00
C ILE A 118 -1.34 -12.15 -2.29
N LYS A 119 -2.43 -12.59 -2.91
CA LYS A 119 -2.40 -13.41 -4.13
C LYS A 119 -2.24 -12.60 -5.42
N SER A 120 -2.52 -11.30 -5.37
CA SER A 120 -2.47 -10.39 -6.51
C SER A 120 -1.03 -10.08 -6.94
N SER A 121 -0.86 -9.82 -8.23
CA SER A 121 0.35 -9.22 -8.81
C SER A 121 0.34 -7.70 -8.74
N SER A 122 -0.83 -7.08 -8.52
CA SER A 122 -1.02 -5.63 -8.49
C SER A 122 -1.01 -5.05 -7.09
N ILE A 123 -0.32 -3.92 -6.94
CA ILE A 123 -0.23 -3.12 -5.71
C ILE A 123 -1.54 -2.35 -5.44
N LEU A 124 -1.94 -2.29 -4.17
CA LEU A 124 -3.01 -1.39 -3.73
C LEU A 124 -2.45 0.03 -3.52
N PRO A 125 -3.11 1.09 -4.01
CA PRO A 125 -2.74 2.45 -3.65
C PRO A 125 -2.71 2.64 -2.13
N ASN A 126 -1.63 3.23 -1.61
CA ASN A 126 -1.46 3.43 -0.17
C ASN A 126 -1.28 4.93 0.13
N VAL A 127 -2.39 5.61 0.39
CA VAL A 127 -2.44 7.06 0.61
C VAL A 127 -1.57 7.47 1.79
N LEU A 128 -1.51 6.68 2.87
CA LEU A 128 -0.70 7.00 4.04
C LEU A 128 0.80 6.97 3.74
N LEU A 129 1.28 5.96 2.99
CA LEU A 129 2.68 5.93 2.54
C LEU A 129 3.03 7.12 1.64
N ILE A 130 2.11 7.51 0.75
CA ILE A 130 2.29 8.66 -0.13
C ILE A 130 2.39 9.96 0.67
N LEU A 131 1.55 10.12 1.69
CA LEU A 131 1.63 11.26 2.62
C LEU A 131 2.95 11.27 3.41
N MET A 132 3.52 10.11 3.71
CA MET A 132 4.87 9.97 4.31
C MET A 132 6.02 10.15 3.31
N GLY A 133 5.71 10.55 2.07
CA GLY A 133 6.67 10.86 1.01
C GLY A 133 7.15 9.66 0.19
N LEU A 134 6.58 8.47 0.39
CA LEU A 134 6.96 7.26 -0.33
C LEU A 134 5.98 7.02 -1.48
N ASN A 135 6.46 7.16 -2.71
CA ASN A 135 5.68 6.91 -3.92
C ASN A 135 5.87 5.48 -4.41
N ILE A 136 4.89 4.98 -5.15
CA ILE A 136 4.97 3.69 -5.85
C ILE A 136 4.87 3.96 -7.34
N PHE A 137 5.81 3.44 -8.12
CA PHE A 137 5.79 3.55 -9.56
C PHE A 137 5.56 2.16 -10.16
N GLU A 138 4.55 2.03 -11.02
CA GLU A 138 4.29 0.84 -11.81
C GLU A 138 4.96 1.01 -13.18
N MET A 139 5.78 0.03 -13.55
CA MET A 139 6.49 -0.03 -14.82
C MET A 139 5.69 -0.81 -15.85
N GLU A 140 5.91 -0.54 -17.15
CA GLU A 140 5.32 -1.35 -18.23
C GLU A 140 5.75 -2.82 -18.22
N ASP A 141 6.90 -3.16 -17.64
CA ASP A 141 7.37 -4.54 -17.46
C ASP A 141 6.71 -5.27 -16.27
N GLY A 142 5.75 -4.63 -15.58
CA GLY A 142 4.99 -5.21 -14.46
C GLY A 142 5.70 -5.15 -13.11
N LYS A 143 6.85 -4.47 -13.00
CA LYS A 143 7.52 -4.21 -11.72
C LYS A 143 6.94 -2.99 -11.01
N TYR A 144 7.01 -3.04 -9.69
CA TYR A 144 6.65 -1.93 -8.81
C TYR A 144 7.89 -1.42 -8.08
N ILE A 145 8.09 -0.11 -8.08
CA ILE A 145 9.26 0.52 -7.44
C ILE A 145 8.77 1.52 -6.39
N PHE A 146 9.08 1.26 -5.13
CA PHE A 146 8.96 2.23 -4.06
C PHE A 146 10.11 3.23 -4.12
N SER A 147 9.80 4.52 -4.03
CA SER A 147 10.83 5.55 -3.92
C SER A 147 10.35 6.77 -3.15
N SER A 148 11.22 7.28 -2.29
CA SER A 148 11.03 8.57 -1.60
C SER A 148 11.28 9.77 -2.52
N ARG A 149 11.71 9.54 -3.78
CA ARG A 149 11.89 10.59 -4.79
C ARG A 149 10.55 10.97 -5.44
N LYS A 150 10.39 12.25 -5.81
CA LYS A 150 9.19 12.74 -6.52
C LYS A 150 9.10 12.22 -7.96
N LYS A 151 10.25 12.12 -8.62
CA LYS A 151 10.42 11.49 -9.94
C LYS A 151 11.24 10.23 -9.75
N LEU A 152 10.87 9.16 -10.47
CA LEU A 152 11.61 7.91 -10.39
C LEU A 152 12.96 7.99 -11.09
N VAL A 153 13.13 8.90 -12.04
CA VAL A 153 14.32 9.03 -12.88
C VAL A 153 14.60 10.53 -13.09
N GLU A 154 15.86 10.93 -13.07
CA GLU A 154 16.26 12.28 -13.48
C GLU A 154 16.31 12.41 -15.01
N ILE A 155 16.41 13.62 -15.57
CA ILE A 155 16.23 13.86 -17.02
C ILE A 155 17.24 13.04 -17.86
N ASP A 156 18.41 12.73 -17.29
CA ASP A 156 19.53 12.08 -17.98
C ASP A 156 19.81 10.64 -17.50
N GLU A 157 19.01 10.10 -16.58
CA GLU A 157 19.17 8.71 -16.11
C GLU A 157 18.38 7.76 -17.03
N THR A 158 19.02 6.74 -17.62
CA THR A 158 18.32 5.65 -18.34
C THR A 158 18.26 4.37 -17.53
N THR A 159 19.17 4.23 -16.55
CA THR A 159 19.29 3.09 -15.66
C THR A 159 19.31 3.55 -14.22
N ILE A 160 18.71 2.76 -13.32
CA ILE A 160 18.71 3.02 -11.88
C ILE A 160 19.10 1.76 -11.11
N SER A 161 19.66 1.95 -9.92
CA SER A 161 19.84 0.87 -8.96
C SER A 161 18.55 0.67 -8.16
N ILE A 162 18.04 -0.56 -8.18
CA ILE A 162 16.87 -0.97 -7.38
C ILE A 162 17.22 -2.19 -6.54
N THR A 163 16.62 -2.27 -5.37
CA THR A 163 16.78 -3.42 -4.47
C THR A 163 15.44 -4.15 -4.34
N ARG A 164 15.44 -5.47 -4.45
CA ARG A 164 14.20 -6.27 -4.31
C ARG A 164 13.70 -6.21 -2.87
N LEU A 165 12.39 -6.00 -2.71
CA LEU A 165 11.74 -5.83 -1.40
C LEU A 165 11.63 -7.14 -0.61
N GLY A 166 11.45 -8.26 -1.29
CA GLY A 166 11.37 -9.60 -0.68
C GLY A 166 12.41 -10.55 -1.25
N ASP A 167 12.67 -11.63 -0.51
CA ASP A 167 13.77 -12.55 -0.83
C ASP A 167 13.45 -13.54 -1.97
N SER A 168 12.19 -13.57 -2.43
CA SER A 168 11.76 -14.45 -3.52
C SER A 168 12.10 -13.89 -4.90
N ASN A 169 12.52 -14.74 -5.83
CA ASN A 169 12.68 -14.37 -7.25
C ASN A 169 11.36 -14.01 -7.94
N THR A 170 10.22 -14.41 -7.38
CA THR A 170 8.88 -14.03 -7.88
C THR A 170 8.42 -12.67 -7.38
N CYS A 171 9.17 -12.02 -6.48
CA CYS A 171 8.83 -10.68 -6.02
C CYS A 171 9.09 -9.66 -7.12
N ASN A 172 8.00 -9.06 -7.62
CA ASN A 172 8.02 -8.02 -8.63
C ASN A 172 8.08 -6.60 -8.02
N THR A 173 8.39 -6.49 -6.73
CA THR A 173 8.40 -5.22 -6.00
C THR A 173 9.80 -4.89 -5.50
N TYR A 174 10.20 -3.64 -5.71
CA TYR A 174 11.56 -3.15 -5.48
C TYR A 174 11.53 -1.80 -4.80
N VAL A 175 12.69 -1.35 -4.33
CA VAL A 175 12.90 -0.07 -3.67
C VAL A 175 14.08 0.63 -4.31
N ARG A 176 13.90 1.90 -4.70
CA ARG A 176 14.98 2.80 -5.11
C ARG A 176 15.39 3.65 -3.91
N LYS A 177 16.63 3.47 -3.44
CA LYS A 177 17.19 4.25 -2.34
C LYS A 177 17.32 5.73 -2.73
N LYS A 178 17.11 6.62 -1.75
CA LYS A 178 17.46 8.02 -1.89
C LYS A 178 18.97 8.13 -1.63
N GLU A 179 19.71 8.55 -2.66
CA GLU A 179 21.12 8.90 -2.52
C GLU A 179 21.24 10.31 -1.93
#